data_AF-A0A6C2U524-F1
#
_entry.id   AF-A0A6C2U524-F1
#
_cell.length_a   1.000
_cell.length_b   1.000
_cell.length_c   1.000
_cell.angle_alpha   90.00
_cell.angle_beta   90.00
_cell.angle_gamma   90.00
#
_symmetry.space_group_name_H-M   'P 1'
#
loop_
_entity.id
_entity.type
_entity.pdbx_description
1 polymer ?
#
loop_
_entity_poly.entity_id
_entity_poly.type
_entity_poly.pdbx_seq_one_letter_code
_entity_poly.pdbx_strand_id
1 'polypeptide(L)'
;MKKAWLLLVVGLGVLSAGQAATYWPGDPLFYPFAGPAGTSGSTAIHKDSSLFAGWADGYENVVYGTGVDAQWKTPQLALGKATGITGDVVVLGPGGEITMTFSRPIINGNGYDFAVFENGFSDTFLELGWVEVSSDGIHFCRFRNYVNNDDTGNHVAKRIYGLASKYQAGYGTPFDLSELADTYAACFTADAAFMSTSYKNHLQANYPHLDLNNITHVRIKDIVSGAGSQDSFGTTIYDPDYLQISSPGFDLDAIGVINQLPLSGLSQSIDFSPIPHQKLSFKSVALNAVADSGLPVSYAIQSGTASVTDGLLYFGGTGTVEIVASQEGNATYASASSVLRSFIVAEEIQHIFVEPIPNQFRNGGTVQVNAYSSSGLPVKLQVQHGPDSALIGEDSHLLDLGTETGAVTLHAFQQGNASVAPAEDVFIDFEIVEASAANAPIPLSEWLVDNSVPAPSAVQTNDVYGRPSMVLEFSLDRTAAAHFRIIQSTDLVSWANAVPEILDQIHIGNGLNLKLQLPCKSTNAFFRLQLEAR
;
A
#
# COMPACT_ATOMS: atom_id res chain seq x y z
N MET A 1 -58.42 38.69 -52.35
CA MET A 1 -57.83 37.34 -52.20
C MET A 1 -57.62 37.08 -50.73
N LYS A 2 -58.51 36.29 -50.11
CA LYS A 2 -58.45 35.91 -48.68
C LYS A 2 -57.56 34.66 -48.57
N LYS A 3 -56.51 34.71 -47.74
CA LYS A 3 -55.72 33.53 -47.38
C LYS A 3 -56.32 32.91 -46.13
N ALA A 4 -56.80 31.67 -46.25
CA ALA A 4 -57.30 30.85 -45.16
C ALA A 4 -56.12 30.13 -44.50
N TRP A 5 -56.13 30.07 -43.16
CA TRP A 5 -55.21 29.25 -42.38
C TRP A 5 -55.92 27.94 -42.02
N LEU A 6 -55.32 26.81 -42.41
CA LEU A 6 -55.82 25.48 -42.10
C LEU A 6 -55.26 25.07 -40.73
N LEU A 7 -56.13 25.00 -39.72
CA LEU A 7 -55.80 24.49 -38.40
C LEU A 7 -55.89 22.95 -38.44
N LEU A 8 -54.75 22.26 -38.35
CA LEU A 8 -54.70 20.81 -38.26
C LEU A 8 -54.81 20.41 -36.78
N VAL A 9 -55.99 19.97 -36.35
CA VAL A 9 -56.18 19.33 -35.04
C VAL A 9 -55.82 17.85 -35.21
N VAL A 10 -54.64 17.46 -34.73
CA VAL A 10 -54.29 16.04 -34.57
C VAL A 10 -54.77 15.62 -33.19
N GLY A 11 -55.79 14.76 -33.16
CA GLY A 11 -56.24 14.12 -31.93
C GLY A 11 -55.12 13.25 -31.37
N LEU A 12 -54.67 13.56 -30.15
CA LEU A 12 -53.86 12.68 -29.33
C LEU A 12 -54.70 11.45 -28.97
N GLY A 13 -54.64 10.43 -29.82
CA GLY A 13 -54.95 9.08 -29.42
C GLY A 13 -53.93 8.69 -28.36
N VAL A 14 -54.42 8.35 -27.16
CA VAL A 14 -53.63 7.67 -26.14
C VAL A 14 -53.27 6.30 -26.72
N LEU A 15 -52.13 6.24 -27.41
CA LEU A 15 -51.39 5.00 -27.53
C LEU A 15 -50.83 4.75 -26.15
N SER A 16 -51.37 3.74 -25.47
CA SER A 16 -50.65 3.08 -24.40
C SER A 16 -49.30 2.68 -25.00
N ALA A 17 -48.25 3.41 -24.66
CA ALA A 17 -46.92 2.87 -24.72
C ALA A 17 -46.99 1.61 -23.87
N GLY A 18 -47.04 0.44 -24.52
CA GLY A 18 -46.74 -0.80 -23.83
C GLY A 18 -45.41 -0.55 -23.14
N GLN A 19 -45.37 -0.78 -21.82
CA GLN A 19 -44.13 -0.84 -21.07
C GLN A 19 -43.14 -1.64 -21.91
N ALA A 20 -42.13 -0.95 -22.46
CA ALA A 20 -40.92 -1.66 -22.84
C ALA A 20 -40.46 -2.32 -21.56
N ALA A 21 -40.39 -3.65 -21.55
CA ALA A 21 -39.74 -4.38 -20.47
C ALA A 21 -38.37 -3.74 -20.26
N THR A 22 -38.15 -3.16 -19.09
CA THR A 22 -36.87 -2.58 -18.68
C THR A 22 -35.87 -3.73 -18.63
N TYR A 23 -35.01 -3.77 -19.64
CA TYR A 23 -34.03 -4.82 -19.84
C TYR A 23 -32.76 -4.38 -19.09
N TRP A 24 -32.49 -5.03 -17.95
CA TRP A 24 -31.49 -4.58 -16.98
C TRP A 24 -30.13 -5.26 -17.22
N PRO A 25 -28.99 -4.53 -17.15
CA PRO A 25 -27.71 -5.16 -16.83
C PRO A 25 -27.87 -5.92 -15.50
N GLY A 26 -27.65 -7.24 -15.48
CA GLY A 26 -27.89 -8.06 -14.29
C GLY A 26 -29.22 -8.82 -14.25
N ASP A 27 -30.09 -8.72 -15.27
CA ASP A 27 -31.15 -9.73 -15.44
C ASP A 27 -30.48 -11.10 -15.69
N PRO A 28 -30.89 -12.21 -15.04
CA PRO A 28 -30.38 -13.55 -15.36
C PRO A 28 -30.48 -13.93 -16.85
N LEU A 29 -31.26 -13.18 -17.65
CA LEU A 29 -31.31 -13.27 -19.11
C LEU A 29 -30.07 -12.70 -19.85
N PHE A 30 -29.18 -11.96 -19.19
CA PHE A 30 -27.92 -11.42 -19.73
C PHE A 30 -26.67 -12.23 -19.38
N TYR A 31 -26.84 -13.38 -18.75
CA TYR A 31 -25.76 -14.33 -18.60
C TYR A 31 -25.23 -14.78 -19.98
N PRO A 32 -23.91 -14.76 -20.23
CA PRO A 32 -22.82 -14.44 -19.31
C PRO A 32 -22.52 -12.93 -19.18
N PHE A 33 -22.15 -12.48 -17.98
CA PHE A 33 -21.66 -11.12 -17.74
C PHE A 33 -20.27 -10.88 -18.38
N ALA A 34 -19.81 -9.63 -18.32
CA ALA A 34 -18.48 -9.24 -18.79
C ALA A 34 -17.41 -10.19 -18.25
N GLY A 35 -16.60 -10.73 -19.17
CA GLY A 35 -15.56 -11.70 -18.87
C GLY A 35 -14.30 -11.07 -18.28
N PRO A 36 -13.27 -11.90 -18.01
CA PRO A 36 -11.99 -11.47 -17.44
C PRO A 36 -11.33 -10.34 -18.22
N ALA A 37 -10.40 -9.62 -17.58
CA ALA A 37 -9.62 -8.57 -18.21
C ALA A 37 -8.94 -9.08 -19.50
N GLY A 38 -8.84 -8.21 -20.51
CA GLY A 38 -8.24 -8.55 -21.80
C GLY A 38 -9.10 -9.43 -22.73
N THR A 39 -10.27 -9.88 -22.29
CA THR A 39 -11.22 -10.63 -23.15
C THR A 39 -12.20 -9.69 -23.87
N SER A 40 -12.69 -10.11 -25.05
CA SER A 40 -13.69 -9.34 -25.80
C SER A 40 -14.97 -9.15 -24.98
N GLY A 41 -15.43 -7.90 -24.85
CA GLY A 41 -16.60 -7.54 -24.04
C GLY A 41 -16.33 -7.48 -22.53
N SER A 42 -15.07 -7.54 -22.09
CA SER A 42 -14.72 -7.22 -20.71
C SER A 42 -14.96 -5.75 -20.40
N THR A 43 -15.41 -5.47 -19.18
CA THR A 43 -15.59 -4.11 -18.64
C THR A 43 -14.46 -3.75 -17.68
N ALA A 44 -13.44 -4.58 -17.53
CA ALA A 44 -12.27 -4.32 -16.69
C ALA A 44 -11.57 -3.02 -17.12
N ILE A 45 -11.29 -2.14 -16.17
CA ILE A 45 -10.58 -0.88 -16.43
C ILE A 45 -9.18 -0.96 -15.85
N HIS A 46 -8.17 -0.92 -16.71
CA HIS A 46 -6.77 -0.92 -16.26
C HIS A 46 -6.43 0.32 -15.42
N LYS A 47 -5.64 0.18 -14.36
CA LYS A 47 -5.24 1.25 -13.43
C LYS A 47 -4.61 2.49 -14.08
N ASP A 48 -3.98 2.32 -15.23
CA ASP A 48 -3.35 3.39 -16.01
C ASP A 48 -4.28 4.02 -17.06
N SER A 49 -5.56 3.66 -17.04
CA SER A 49 -6.55 4.23 -17.94
C SER A 49 -6.65 5.75 -17.78
N SER A 50 -6.70 6.47 -18.90
CA SER A 50 -6.94 7.92 -18.93
C SER A 50 -8.37 8.31 -18.54
N LEU A 51 -9.24 7.34 -18.25
CA LEU A 51 -10.60 7.59 -17.76
C LEU A 51 -10.60 8.16 -16.34
N PHE A 52 -9.57 7.88 -15.53
CA PHE A 52 -9.56 8.31 -14.14
C PHE A 52 -9.24 9.81 -14.01
N ALA A 53 -10.18 10.55 -13.43
CA ALA A 53 -10.07 11.96 -13.11
C ALA A 53 -9.52 12.21 -11.69
N GLY A 54 -9.56 11.20 -10.82
CA GLY A 54 -9.11 11.27 -9.44
C GLY A 54 -9.12 9.90 -8.77
N TRP A 55 -8.80 9.89 -7.47
CA TRP A 55 -8.74 8.69 -6.64
C TRP A 55 -9.24 9.04 -5.23
N ALA A 56 -9.54 8.03 -4.42
CA ALA A 56 -9.82 8.24 -3.01
C ALA A 56 -8.63 8.93 -2.33
N ASP A 57 -8.91 9.94 -1.51
CA ASP A 57 -7.90 10.78 -0.84
C ASP A 57 -8.07 10.86 0.69
N GLY A 58 -8.99 10.05 1.24
CA GLY A 58 -9.05 9.74 2.65
C GLY A 58 -9.80 8.43 2.92
N TYR A 59 -9.89 8.07 4.19
CA TYR A 59 -10.72 6.96 4.67
C TYR A 59 -11.21 7.23 6.09
N GLU A 60 -12.24 6.50 6.49
CA GLU A 60 -12.79 6.47 7.84
C GLU A 60 -13.42 5.11 8.15
N ASN A 61 -13.79 4.90 9.42
CA ASN A 61 -14.61 3.77 9.87
C ASN A 61 -14.05 2.39 9.46
N VAL A 62 -12.73 2.20 9.53
CA VAL A 62 -12.08 0.92 9.25
C VAL A 62 -12.38 -0.08 10.38
N VAL A 63 -12.88 -1.25 10.02
CA VAL A 63 -13.09 -2.38 10.93
C VAL A 63 -12.46 -3.61 10.29
N TYR A 64 -11.47 -4.19 10.96
CA TYR A 64 -10.83 -5.42 10.49
C TYR A 64 -11.58 -6.66 10.96
N GLY A 65 -11.73 -7.63 10.05
CA GLY A 65 -12.14 -8.99 10.34
C GLY A 65 -11.07 -9.79 11.08
N THR A 66 -11.33 -11.09 11.26
CA THR A 66 -10.43 -11.99 11.99
C THR A 66 -9.27 -12.49 11.13
N GLY A 67 -8.09 -12.69 11.72
CA GLY A 67 -6.97 -13.36 11.03
C GLY A 67 -6.07 -12.46 10.17
N VAL A 68 -6.37 -11.16 10.09
CA VAL A 68 -5.52 -10.19 9.41
C VAL A 68 -4.31 -9.82 10.27
N ASP A 69 -3.11 -10.08 9.77
CA ASP A 69 -1.85 -9.69 10.42
C ASP A 69 -1.63 -8.18 10.42
N ALA A 70 -0.86 -7.67 11.37
CA ALA A 70 -0.65 -6.23 11.56
C ALA A 70 -0.08 -5.52 10.32
N GLN A 71 0.79 -6.20 9.56
CA GLN A 71 1.41 -5.63 8.35
C GLN A 71 0.39 -5.24 7.28
N TRP A 72 -0.76 -5.90 7.26
CA TRP A 72 -1.82 -5.71 6.26
C TRP A 72 -2.87 -4.65 6.67
N LYS A 73 -2.72 -4.07 7.87
CA LYS A 73 -3.67 -3.11 8.46
C LYS A 73 -3.26 -1.66 8.24
N THR A 74 -2.86 -1.35 7.01
CA THR A 74 -2.37 -0.03 6.60
C THR A 74 -3.32 0.59 5.58
N PRO A 75 -4.46 1.17 6.01
CA PRO A 75 -5.49 1.71 5.11
C PRO A 75 -4.99 2.83 4.18
N GLN A 76 -3.87 3.46 4.53
CA GLN A 76 -3.21 4.48 3.71
C GLN A 76 -2.72 3.93 2.36
N LEU A 77 -2.48 2.62 2.25
CA LEU A 77 -2.10 1.98 0.99
C LEU A 77 -3.23 2.03 -0.04
N ALA A 78 -4.49 2.13 0.39
CA ALA A 78 -5.64 2.26 -0.50
C ALA A 78 -5.90 3.70 -1.01
N LEU A 79 -5.05 4.65 -0.63
CA LEU A 79 -5.18 6.06 -1.04
C LEU A 79 -4.39 6.34 -2.33
N GLY A 80 -4.98 7.18 -3.18
CA GLY A 80 -4.35 7.54 -4.45
C GLY A 80 -4.48 6.44 -5.50
N LYS A 81 -3.51 6.42 -6.41
CA LYS A 81 -3.56 5.58 -7.60
C LYS A 81 -3.24 4.12 -7.26
N ALA A 82 -4.09 3.21 -7.75
CA ALA A 82 -3.87 1.77 -7.71
C ALA A 82 -2.45 1.40 -8.16
N THR A 83 -1.78 0.57 -7.38
CA THR A 83 -0.43 0.08 -7.65
C THR A 83 -0.46 -1.14 -8.56
N GLY A 84 -1.45 -2.02 -8.38
CA GLY A 84 -1.48 -3.38 -8.92
C GLY A 84 -0.41 -4.31 -8.32
N ILE A 85 0.20 -3.93 -7.19
CA ILE A 85 1.20 -4.73 -6.48
C ILE A 85 0.51 -5.44 -5.32
N THR A 86 0.62 -6.77 -5.27
CA THR A 86 -0.08 -7.60 -4.27
C THR A 86 0.17 -7.19 -2.82
N GLY A 87 1.36 -6.69 -2.51
CA GLY A 87 1.75 -6.25 -1.16
C GLY A 87 1.26 -4.85 -0.77
N ASP A 88 0.86 -4.01 -1.73
CA ASP A 88 0.51 -2.61 -1.51
C ASP A 88 -1.01 -2.42 -1.38
N VAL A 89 -1.61 -3.15 -0.42
CA VAL A 89 -3.05 -3.14 -0.17
C VAL A 89 -3.39 -3.05 1.31
N VAL A 90 -4.63 -2.66 1.59
CA VAL A 90 -5.24 -2.89 2.91
C VAL A 90 -6.15 -4.12 2.87
N VAL A 91 -5.88 -5.07 3.75
CA VAL A 91 -6.63 -6.31 3.84
C VAL A 91 -7.71 -6.16 4.90
N LEU A 92 -8.96 -6.39 4.53
CA LEU A 92 -10.09 -6.15 5.43
C LEU A 92 -10.32 -7.30 6.40
N GLY A 93 -10.02 -8.54 6.04
CA GLY A 93 -10.41 -9.68 6.86
C GLY A 93 -11.87 -10.10 6.63
N PRO A 94 -12.22 -11.36 6.95
CA PRO A 94 -13.59 -11.84 6.99
C PRO A 94 -14.55 -10.91 7.73
N GLY A 95 -15.47 -10.28 6.99
CA GLY A 95 -16.50 -9.36 7.46
C GLY A 95 -15.99 -7.96 7.81
N GLY A 96 -14.74 -7.64 7.47
CA GLY A 96 -14.17 -6.31 7.61
C GLY A 96 -14.80 -5.29 6.66
N GLU A 97 -14.61 -4.01 6.97
CA GLU A 97 -15.11 -2.91 6.16
C GLU A 97 -14.18 -1.70 6.26
N ILE A 98 -14.16 -0.91 5.18
CA ILE A 98 -13.50 0.39 5.11
C ILE A 98 -14.40 1.36 4.34
N THR A 99 -14.45 2.61 4.78
CA THR A 99 -15.11 3.69 4.04
C THR A 99 -14.05 4.62 3.48
N MET A 100 -13.88 4.62 2.16
CA MET A 100 -13.00 5.54 1.44
C MET A 100 -13.72 6.87 1.21
N THR A 101 -13.00 7.99 1.36
CA THR A 101 -13.55 9.33 1.24
C THR A 101 -12.93 10.11 0.08
N PHE A 102 -13.70 11.08 -0.42
CA PHE A 102 -13.35 11.89 -1.58
C PHE A 102 -13.58 13.36 -1.26
N SER A 103 -12.49 14.12 -1.12
CA SER A 103 -12.56 15.59 -0.94
C SER A 103 -13.23 16.29 -2.12
N ARG A 104 -13.10 15.71 -3.31
CA ARG A 104 -13.80 16.08 -4.53
C ARG A 104 -14.82 15.01 -4.89
N PRO A 105 -16.13 15.30 -4.79
CA PRO A 105 -17.17 14.30 -4.94
C PRO A 105 -17.15 13.57 -6.29
N ILE A 106 -17.53 12.29 -6.26
CA ILE A 106 -17.91 11.52 -7.45
C ILE A 106 -19.30 12.01 -7.86
N ILE A 107 -19.50 12.19 -9.17
CA ILE A 107 -20.77 12.63 -9.76
C ILE A 107 -21.26 11.61 -10.78
N ASN A 108 -22.56 11.45 -10.88
CA ASN A 108 -23.18 10.60 -11.90
C ASN A 108 -23.02 11.22 -13.29
N GLY A 109 -22.19 10.60 -14.11
CA GLY A 109 -21.92 10.95 -15.50
C GLY A 109 -22.55 9.97 -16.47
N ASN A 110 -21.93 9.83 -17.64
CA ASN A 110 -22.38 8.86 -18.64
C ASN A 110 -21.59 7.56 -18.51
N GLY A 111 -22.27 6.46 -18.21
CA GLY A 111 -21.64 5.17 -17.96
C GLY A 111 -20.98 5.13 -16.59
N TYR A 112 -19.94 4.31 -16.45
CA TYR A 112 -19.24 4.11 -15.18
C TYR A 112 -18.66 5.40 -14.59
N ASP A 113 -18.80 5.57 -13.27
CA ASP A 113 -18.40 6.76 -12.52
C ASP A 113 -17.19 6.54 -11.63
N PHE A 114 -16.94 5.30 -11.21
CA PHE A 114 -15.74 4.91 -10.49
C PHE A 114 -15.43 3.43 -10.69
N ALA A 115 -14.25 2.99 -10.27
CA ALA A 115 -13.86 1.59 -10.24
C ALA A 115 -13.13 1.23 -8.95
N VAL A 116 -13.39 0.04 -8.43
CA VAL A 116 -12.73 -0.52 -7.24
C VAL A 116 -11.65 -1.51 -7.67
N PHE A 117 -10.44 -1.33 -7.15
CA PHE A 117 -9.25 -2.15 -7.42
C PHE A 117 -8.95 -3.03 -6.22
N GLU A 118 -8.67 -4.29 -6.48
CA GLU A 118 -8.25 -5.28 -5.51
C GLU A 118 -7.03 -6.04 -6.08
N ASN A 119 -6.32 -6.81 -5.26
CA ASN A 119 -5.05 -7.44 -5.62
C ASN A 119 -5.15 -8.89 -6.14
N GLY A 120 -6.29 -9.31 -6.67
CA GLY A 120 -6.58 -10.70 -6.99
C GLY A 120 -5.48 -11.32 -7.85
N PHE A 121 -4.91 -12.41 -7.37
CA PHE A 121 -3.75 -13.09 -7.98
C PHE A 121 -4.06 -13.66 -9.38
N SER A 122 -5.34 -13.90 -9.67
CA SER A 122 -5.81 -14.42 -10.94
C SER A 122 -7.27 -14.06 -11.18
N ASP A 123 -7.77 -14.33 -12.39
CA ASP A 123 -9.19 -14.12 -12.73
C ASP A 123 -10.17 -15.09 -12.04
N THR A 124 -9.67 -16.00 -11.17
CA THR A 124 -10.47 -17.01 -10.46
C THR A 124 -10.21 -17.10 -8.96
N PHE A 125 -9.25 -16.34 -8.44
CA PHE A 125 -8.93 -16.25 -7.02
C PHE A 125 -9.20 -14.81 -6.59
N LEU A 126 -10.47 -14.55 -6.34
CA LEU A 126 -11.02 -13.22 -6.08
C LEU A 126 -11.64 -13.25 -4.68
N GLU A 127 -11.51 -12.17 -3.92
CA GLU A 127 -12.18 -12.01 -2.62
C GLU A 127 -13.22 -10.90 -2.76
N LEU A 128 -14.51 -11.24 -2.70
CA LEU A 128 -15.59 -10.37 -3.12
C LEU A 128 -15.98 -9.36 -2.05
N GLY A 129 -16.24 -8.13 -2.50
CA GLY A 129 -16.70 -7.05 -1.63
C GLY A 129 -18.05 -6.49 -2.08
N TRP A 130 -18.95 -6.22 -1.13
CA TRP A 130 -20.07 -5.32 -1.40
C TRP A 130 -19.55 -3.89 -1.53
N VAL A 131 -20.10 -3.17 -2.50
CA VAL A 131 -19.81 -1.75 -2.73
C VAL A 131 -21.05 -0.93 -2.38
N GLU A 132 -20.87 0.06 -1.54
CA GLU A 132 -21.91 1.01 -1.13
C GLU A 132 -21.41 2.45 -1.27
N VAL A 133 -22.30 3.39 -1.55
CA VAL A 133 -21.97 4.82 -1.67
C VAL A 133 -22.83 5.67 -0.74
N SER A 134 -22.27 6.81 -0.31
CA SER A 134 -22.97 7.78 0.51
C SER A 134 -22.56 9.23 0.17
N SER A 135 -23.49 10.15 0.38
CA SER A 135 -23.25 11.59 0.30
C SER A 135 -22.98 12.23 1.67
N ASP A 136 -23.32 11.54 2.76
CA ASP A 136 -23.29 12.08 4.13
C ASP A 136 -22.47 11.24 5.12
N GLY A 137 -21.91 10.11 4.68
CA GLY A 137 -21.12 9.20 5.52
C GLY A 137 -21.95 8.40 6.53
N ILE A 138 -23.30 8.47 6.45
CA ILE A 138 -24.22 7.82 7.39
C ILE A 138 -25.14 6.86 6.65
N HIS A 139 -25.79 7.31 5.57
CA HIS A 139 -26.74 6.52 4.80
C HIS A 139 -26.04 5.95 3.56
N PHE A 140 -25.86 4.63 3.53
CA PHE A 140 -25.13 3.94 2.47
C PHE A 140 -26.09 3.17 1.56
N CYS A 141 -25.96 3.40 0.25
CA CYS A 141 -26.72 2.69 -0.78
C CYS A 141 -25.83 1.64 -1.43
N ARG A 142 -26.22 0.36 -1.31
CA ARG A 142 -25.49 -0.76 -1.89
C ARG A 142 -25.85 -0.91 -3.37
N PHE A 143 -24.84 -1.16 -4.20
CA PHE A 143 -25.07 -1.51 -5.59
C PHE A 143 -25.78 -2.85 -5.75
N ARG A 144 -26.59 -2.94 -6.80
CA ARG A 144 -27.24 -4.20 -7.15
C ARG A 144 -26.16 -5.20 -7.54
N ASN A 145 -26.25 -6.41 -6.99
CA ASN A 145 -25.27 -7.46 -7.24
C ASN A 145 -25.95 -8.81 -7.46
N TYR A 146 -25.24 -9.69 -8.15
CA TYR A 146 -25.71 -11.01 -8.52
C TYR A 146 -24.56 -12.01 -8.52
N VAL A 147 -24.83 -13.21 -8.01
CA VAL A 147 -23.93 -14.37 -8.14
C VAL A 147 -24.71 -15.56 -8.70
N ASN A 148 -24.14 -16.23 -9.70
CA ASN A 148 -24.72 -17.45 -10.26
C ASN A 148 -24.62 -18.62 -9.26
N ASN A 149 -25.64 -19.47 -9.16
CA ASN A 149 -25.66 -20.63 -8.26
C ASN A 149 -24.54 -21.67 -8.53
N ASP A 150 -23.98 -21.70 -9.73
CA ASP A 150 -22.83 -22.55 -10.08
C ASP A 150 -21.49 -21.98 -9.61
N ASP A 151 -21.50 -20.77 -9.03
CA ASP A 151 -20.33 -20.14 -8.42
C ASP A 151 -20.26 -20.48 -6.93
N THR A 152 -19.35 -21.40 -6.59
CA THR A 152 -19.20 -21.95 -5.24
C THR A 152 -17.84 -21.56 -4.63
N GLY A 153 -17.43 -20.30 -4.80
CA GLY A 153 -16.17 -19.75 -4.27
C GLY A 153 -14.94 -19.98 -5.14
N ASN A 154 -15.12 -20.51 -6.36
CA ASN A 154 -14.11 -20.46 -7.42
C ASN A 154 -14.64 -19.50 -8.47
N HIS A 155 -14.55 -18.23 -8.12
CA HIS A 155 -15.26 -17.15 -8.79
C HIS A 155 -14.91 -17.09 -10.26
N VAL A 156 -15.92 -16.96 -11.11
CA VAL A 156 -15.71 -16.72 -12.54
C VAL A 156 -16.34 -15.39 -12.88
N ALA A 157 -15.56 -14.42 -13.38
CA ALA A 157 -16.04 -13.07 -13.67
C ALA A 157 -17.39 -13.03 -14.45
N LYS A 158 -17.62 -13.98 -15.37
CA LYS A 158 -18.87 -14.09 -16.16
C LYS A 158 -20.12 -14.46 -15.34
N ARG A 159 -19.95 -14.92 -14.10
CA ARG A 159 -21.00 -15.36 -13.17
C ARG A 159 -21.34 -14.32 -12.11
N ILE A 160 -20.59 -13.23 -12.05
CA ILE A 160 -20.67 -12.23 -10.98
C ILE A 160 -20.92 -10.84 -11.57
N TYR A 161 -21.78 -10.07 -10.90
CA TYR A 161 -22.10 -8.68 -11.23
C TYR A 161 -22.21 -7.82 -9.96
N GLY A 162 -21.76 -6.57 -10.04
CA GLY A 162 -21.97 -5.55 -9.00
C GLY A 162 -21.25 -5.78 -7.67
N LEU A 163 -20.25 -6.67 -7.64
CA LEU A 163 -19.35 -6.90 -6.51
C LEU A 163 -17.94 -6.43 -6.89
N ALA A 164 -17.20 -5.89 -5.93
CA ALA A 164 -15.78 -5.59 -6.12
C ALA A 164 -14.95 -6.88 -6.20
N SER A 165 -13.68 -6.78 -6.64
CA SER A 165 -12.81 -7.93 -6.95
C SER A 165 -13.40 -8.83 -8.05
N LYS A 166 -13.86 -8.25 -9.15
CA LYS A 166 -14.24 -9.04 -10.34
C LYS A 166 -13.04 -9.41 -11.21
N TYR A 167 -11.94 -8.68 -11.08
CA TYR A 167 -10.79 -8.72 -11.98
C TYR A 167 -9.49 -8.78 -11.19
N GLN A 168 -8.49 -9.44 -11.78
CA GLN A 168 -7.14 -9.57 -11.21
C GLN A 168 -6.45 -8.21 -10.98
N ALA A 169 -5.40 -8.24 -10.16
CA ALA A 169 -4.59 -7.08 -9.79
C ALA A 169 -4.27 -6.14 -10.97
N GLY A 170 -4.44 -4.83 -10.73
CA GLY A 170 -4.23 -3.77 -11.70
C GLY A 170 -5.43 -3.48 -12.62
N TYR A 171 -6.54 -4.23 -12.50
CA TYR A 171 -7.79 -3.96 -13.19
C TYR A 171 -8.93 -3.70 -12.21
N GLY A 172 -9.58 -2.54 -12.34
CA GLY A 172 -10.69 -2.14 -11.50
C GLY A 172 -12.03 -2.68 -12.01
N THR A 173 -12.91 -3.01 -11.07
CA THR A 173 -14.31 -3.32 -11.34
C THR A 173 -15.12 -2.03 -11.37
N PRO A 174 -15.75 -1.67 -12.52
CA PRO A 174 -16.41 -0.38 -12.63
C PRO A 174 -17.85 -0.39 -12.12
N PHE A 175 -18.32 0.77 -11.64
CA PHE A 175 -19.65 0.99 -11.09
C PHE A 175 -20.28 2.27 -11.69
N ASP A 176 -21.55 2.20 -12.05
CA ASP A 176 -22.34 3.30 -12.64
C ASP A 176 -23.43 3.73 -11.64
N LEU A 177 -23.33 4.95 -11.12
CA LEU A 177 -24.21 5.52 -10.10
C LEU A 177 -25.67 5.58 -10.56
N SER A 178 -25.93 5.68 -11.86
CA SER A 178 -27.30 5.70 -12.40
C SER A 178 -28.04 4.39 -12.11
N GLU A 179 -27.33 3.27 -11.94
CA GLU A 179 -27.92 1.99 -11.57
C GLU A 179 -28.61 2.03 -10.20
N LEU A 180 -28.17 2.89 -9.28
CA LEU A 180 -28.81 3.03 -7.97
C LEU A 180 -30.19 3.71 -8.10
N ALA A 181 -30.30 4.73 -8.95
CA ALA A 181 -31.57 5.39 -9.24
C ALA A 181 -32.56 4.43 -9.88
N ASP A 182 -32.08 3.70 -10.87
CA ASP A 182 -32.84 2.70 -11.60
C ASP A 182 -33.32 1.56 -10.70
N THR A 183 -32.43 1.03 -9.85
CA THR A 183 -32.76 -0.04 -8.90
C THR A 183 -33.73 0.44 -7.81
N TYR A 184 -33.58 1.67 -7.33
CA TYR A 184 -34.54 2.26 -6.40
C TYR A 184 -35.92 2.44 -7.04
N ALA A 185 -35.99 2.93 -8.27
CA ALA A 185 -37.26 3.05 -9.00
C ALA A 185 -37.94 1.69 -9.19
N ALA A 186 -37.15 0.65 -9.51
CA ALA A 186 -37.65 -0.72 -9.69
C ALA A 186 -38.30 -1.31 -8.42
N CYS A 187 -37.90 -0.85 -7.22
CA CYS A 187 -38.51 -1.26 -5.95
C CYS A 187 -40.03 -0.96 -5.85
N PHE A 188 -40.55 -0.08 -6.71
CA PHE A 188 -41.96 0.33 -6.74
C PHE A 188 -42.72 -0.21 -7.97
N THR A 189 -42.11 -1.12 -8.73
CA THR A 189 -42.70 -1.72 -9.93
C THR A 189 -42.91 -3.23 -9.74
N ALA A 190 -43.40 -3.91 -10.78
CA ALA A 190 -43.45 -5.38 -10.79
C ALA A 190 -42.06 -6.04 -10.68
N ASP A 191 -41.00 -5.32 -11.08
CA ASP A 191 -39.62 -5.81 -11.05
C ASP A 191 -39.09 -6.00 -9.61
N ALA A 192 -39.75 -5.41 -8.61
CA ALA A 192 -39.43 -5.60 -7.20
C ALA A 192 -39.53 -7.07 -6.75
N ALA A 193 -40.20 -7.93 -7.51
CA ALA A 193 -40.25 -9.38 -7.28
C ALA A 193 -38.89 -10.08 -7.51
N PHE A 194 -37.99 -9.46 -8.27
CA PHE A 194 -36.63 -9.96 -8.53
C PHE A 194 -35.59 -9.36 -7.58
N MET A 195 -36.01 -8.91 -6.40
CA MET A 195 -35.14 -8.42 -5.34
C MET A 195 -35.47 -9.12 -4.03
N SER A 196 -34.46 -9.42 -3.22
CA SER A 196 -34.67 -9.88 -1.87
C SER A 196 -35.36 -8.79 -1.03
N THR A 197 -36.14 -9.22 -0.04
CA THR A 197 -36.84 -8.26 0.83
C THR A 197 -35.84 -7.40 1.63
N SER A 198 -34.72 -7.99 2.05
CA SER A 198 -33.65 -7.28 2.75
C SER A 198 -33.03 -6.19 1.88
N TYR A 199 -32.65 -6.51 0.64
CA TYR A 199 -32.04 -5.54 -0.28
C TYR A 199 -33.00 -4.40 -0.64
N LYS A 200 -34.27 -4.72 -0.91
CA LYS A 200 -35.30 -3.70 -1.16
C LYS A 200 -35.48 -2.75 0.03
N ASN A 201 -35.58 -3.29 1.25
CA ASN A 201 -35.73 -2.47 2.46
C ASN A 201 -34.50 -1.57 2.68
N HIS A 202 -33.29 -2.09 2.41
CA HIS A 202 -32.05 -1.33 2.45
C HIS A 202 -32.07 -0.14 1.50
N LEU A 203 -32.42 -0.34 0.23
CA LEU A 203 -32.50 0.75 -0.74
C LEU A 203 -33.59 1.77 -0.39
N GLN A 204 -34.76 1.31 0.04
CA GLN A 204 -35.86 2.20 0.41
C GLN A 204 -35.55 3.08 1.61
N ALA A 205 -34.73 2.59 2.55
CA ALA A 205 -34.29 3.34 3.71
C ALA A 205 -33.18 4.36 3.39
N ASN A 206 -32.24 4.01 2.50
CA ASN A 206 -31.01 4.79 2.32
C ASN A 206 -31.03 5.70 1.08
N TYR A 207 -31.60 5.27 -0.05
CA TYR A 207 -31.55 6.02 -1.31
C TYR A 207 -32.15 7.43 -1.24
N PRO A 208 -33.23 7.70 -0.47
CA PRO A 208 -33.76 9.06 -0.33
C PRO A 208 -32.78 10.09 0.25
N HIS A 209 -31.68 9.64 0.87
CA HIS A 209 -30.61 10.49 1.42
C HIS A 209 -29.43 10.67 0.47
N LEU A 210 -29.42 9.98 -0.68
CA LEU A 210 -28.32 9.95 -1.62
C LEU A 210 -28.45 11.08 -2.66
N ASP A 211 -27.39 11.89 -2.80
CA ASP A 211 -27.22 12.81 -3.92
C ASP A 211 -26.18 12.23 -4.89
N LEU A 212 -26.65 11.73 -6.02
CA LEU A 212 -25.80 11.12 -7.06
C LEU A 212 -24.81 12.11 -7.69
N ASN A 213 -24.97 13.43 -7.48
CA ASN A 213 -24.01 14.44 -7.93
C ASN A 213 -23.08 14.91 -6.80
N ASN A 214 -23.11 14.24 -5.66
CA ASN A 214 -22.31 14.59 -4.49
C ASN A 214 -21.99 13.34 -3.66
N ILE A 215 -21.39 12.33 -4.28
CA ILE A 215 -20.94 11.12 -3.59
C ILE A 215 -19.56 11.39 -2.99
N THR A 216 -19.48 11.36 -1.66
CA THR A 216 -18.28 11.70 -0.89
C THR A 216 -17.66 10.49 -0.21
N HIS A 217 -18.39 9.37 -0.17
CA HIS A 217 -17.96 8.13 0.50
C HIS A 217 -18.26 6.91 -0.37
N VAL A 218 -17.31 5.99 -0.44
CA VAL A 218 -17.51 4.64 -0.97
C VAL A 218 -17.09 3.66 0.12
N ARG A 219 -18.02 2.82 0.58
CA ARG A 219 -17.74 1.75 1.54
C ARG A 219 -17.55 0.44 0.82
N ILE A 220 -16.46 -0.24 1.17
CA ILE A 220 -16.18 -1.62 0.79
C ILE A 220 -16.38 -2.48 2.02
N LYS A 221 -17.14 -3.56 1.86
CA LYS A 221 -17.38 -4.54 2.91
C LYS A 221 -17.07 -5.93 2.39
N ASP A 222 -16.13 -6.57 3.05
CA ASP A 222 -15.76 -7.96 2.80
C ASP A 222 -16.97 -8.88 3.01
N ILE A 223 -17.08 -9.88 2.13
CA ILE A 223 -18.16 -10.87 2.17
C ILE A 223 -17.63 -12.14 2.84
N VAL A 224 -18.28 -12.57 3.92
CA VAL A 224 -17.96 -13.87 4.55
C VAL A 224 -18.78 -14.99 3.91
N SER A 225 -18.19 -16.16 3.69
CA SER A 225 -18.93 -17.33 3.22
C SER A 225 -20.06 -17.75 4.18
N GLY A 226 -21.28 -17.87 3.68
CA GLY A 226 -22.38 -18.51 4.41
C GLY A 226 -23.74 -17.81 4.33
N ALA A 227 -24.74 -18.36 5.00
CA ALA A 227 -26.16 -18.01 4.85
C ALA A 227 -26.52 -16.54 5.21
N GLY A 228 -25.61 -15.80 5.85
CA GLY A 228 -25.79 -14.37 6.15
C GLY A 228 -25.40 -13.43 5.01
N SER A 229 -24.69 -13.94 4.00
CA SER A 229 -24.16 -13.16 2.88
C SER A 229 -24.95 -13.47 1.63
N GLN A 230 -25.91 -12.60 1.32
CA GLN A 230 -26.79 -12.78 0.18
C GLN A 230 -26.61 -11.66 -0.85
N ASP A 231 -26.79 -12.00 -2.12
CA ASP A 231 -26.85 -11.04 -3.20
C ASP A 231 -28.17 -10.26 -3.20
N SER A 232 -28.36 -9.36 -4.16
CA SER A 232 -29.60 -8.57 -4.28
C SER A 232 -30.86 -9.38 -4.55
N PHE A 233 -30.73 -10.67 -4.92
CA PHE A 233 -31.82 -11.59 -5.23
C PHE A 233 -32.08 -12.58 -4.08
N GLY A 234 -31.21 -12.61 -3.07
CA GLY A 234 -31.30 -13.52 -1.91
C GLY A 234 -30.51 -14.81 -2.09
N THR A 235 -29.73 -14.94 -3.17
CA THR A 235 -28.82 -16.05 -3.38
C THR A 235 -27.63 -15.91 -2.44
N THR A 236 -27.23 -16.99 -1.77
CA THR A 236 -26.04 -17.00 -0.91
C THR A 236 -24.78 -16.78 -1.76
N ILE A 237 -23.94 -15.85 -1.34
CA ILE A 237 -22.62 -15.62 -1.91
C ILE A 237 -21.62 -16.49 -1.13
N TYR A 238 -20.85 -17.30 -1.86
CA TYR A 238 -19.76 -18.09 -1.31
C TYR A 238 -18.45 -17.42 -1.64
N ASP A 239 -17.89 -16.69 -0.68
CA ASP A 239 -16.57 -16.08 -0.81
C ASP A 239 -15.53 -16.94 -0.08
N PRO A 240 -14.36 -17.26 -0.65
CA PRO A 240 -13.47 -18.23 -0.03
C PRO A 240 -12.85 -17.68 1.27
N ASP A 241 -13.30 -18.19 2.42
CA ASP A 241 -12.71 -17.87 3.72
C ASP A 241 -11.35 -18.60 3.89
N TYR A 242 -10.25 -18.05 3.37
CA TYR A 242 -8.91 -18.63 3.54
C TYR A 242 -8.39 -18.42 4.98
N LEU A 243 -8.91 -19.20 5.94
CA LEU A 243 -8.56 -19.12 7.37
C LEU A 243 -7.11 -19.52 7.75
N GLN A 244 -6.18 -19.59 6.78
CA GLN A 244 -4.78 -19.97 7.01
C GLN A 244 -3.74 -19.04 6.36
N ILE A 245 -4.14 -17.95 5.71
CA ILE A 245 -3.23 -16.92 5.20
C ILE A 245 -3.22 -15.71 6.15
N SER A 246 -2.11 -14.98 6.20
CA SER A 246 -1.96 -13.75 7.00
C SER A 246 -2.86 -12.59 6.53
N SER A 247 -3.41 -12.70 5.32
CA SER A 247 -4.20 -11.70 4.61
C SER A 247 -5.52 -12.30 4.09
N PRO A 248 -6.45 -12.73 4.95
CA PRO A 248 -7.73 -13.26 4.49
C PRO A 248 -8.70 -12.11 4.12
N GLY A 249 -9.62 -12.37 3.19
CA GLY A 249 -10.70 -11.44 2.83
C GLY A 249 -10.24 -10.28 1.96
N PHE A 250 -11.16 -9.41 1.57
CA PHE A 250 -10.97 -8.37 0.55
C PHE A 250 -9.70 -7.52 0.73
N ASP A 251 -8.90 -7.46 -0.32
CA ASP A 251 -7.58 -6.81 -0.38
C ASP A 251 -7.62 -5.51 -1.22
N LEU A 252 -8.05 -4.40 -0.61
CA LEU A 252 -8.27 -3.15 -1.34
C LEU A 252 -6.95 -2.46 -1.75
N ASP A 253 -6.77 -2.26 -3.06
CA ASP A 253 -5.66 -1.49 -3.67
C ASP A 253 -6.03 -0.02 -3.86
N ALA A 254 -7.19 0.29 -4.44
CA ALA A 254 -7.65 1.69 -4.57
C ALA A 254 -9.11 1.81 -5.02
N ILE A 255 -9.61 3.05 -5.01
CA ILE A 255 -10.85 3.43 -5.71
C ILE A 255 -10.56 4.61 -6.65
N GLY A 256 -10.65 4.36 -7.96
CA GLY A 256 -10.43 5.35 -9.00
C GLY A 256 -11.72 6.01 -9.45
N VAL A 257 -11.75 7.34 -9.54
CA VAL A 257 -12.92 8.13 -9.94
C VAL A 257 -12.85 8.46 -11.43
N ILE A 258 -13.92 8.18 -12.16
CA ILE A 258 -14.07 8.47 -13.59
C ILE A 258 -14.79 9.81 -13.78
N ASN A 259 -15.98 9.94 -13.20
CA ASN A 259 -16.77 11.16 -13.24
C ASN A 259 -16.65 11.89 -11.91
N GLN A 260 -15.75 12.87 -11.85
CA GLN A 260 -15.51 13.67 -10.65
C GLN A 260 -16.07 15.09 -10.83
N LEU A 261 -16.54 15.68 -9.74
CA LEU A 261 -16.94 17.09 -9.74
C LEU A 261 -15.79 17.97 -10.27
N PRO A 262 -16.02 18.80 -11.30
CA PRO A 262 -14.98 19.67 -11.86
C PRO A 262 -14.42 20.63 -10.80
N LEU A 263 -13.14 20.94 -10.91
CA LEU A 263 -12.51 21.94 -10.05
C LEU A 263 -13.15 23.32 -10.25
N SER A 264 -13.42 24.01 -9.14
CA SER A 264 -13.82 25.41 -9.13
C SER A 264 -12.62 26.26 -8.71
N GLY A 265 -11.84 26.73 -9.68
CA GLY A 265 -10.58 27.45 -9.46
C GLY A 265 -9.35 26.71 -9.99
N LEU A 266 -8.16 27.27 -9.78
CA LEU A 266 -6.88 26.64 -10.11
C LEU A 266 -6.61 25.48 -9.16
N SER A 267 -6.18 24.35 -9.71
CA SER A 267 -5.71 23.21 -8.90
C SER A 267 -4.54 23.64 -8.01
N GLN A 268 -4.48 23.10 -6.81
CA GLN A 268 -3.38 23.29 -5.87
C GLN A 268 -3.07 21.97 -5.16
N SER A 269 -1.91 21.89 -4.51
CA SER A 269 -1.47 20.71 -3.76
C SER A 269 -0.94 21.09 -2.38
N ILE A 270 -0.99 20.12 -1.45
CA ILE A 270 -0.41 20.23 -0.12
C ILE A 270 0.87 19.40 -0.11
N ASP A 271 2.00 20.02 0.14
CA ASP A 271 3.22 19.33 0.54
C ASP A 271 3.21 19.18 2.07
N PHE A 272 3.17 17.95 2.55
CA PHE A 272 3.24 17.62 3.96
C PHE A 272 4.08 16.38 4.09
N SER A 273 5.36 16.46 4.45
CA SER A 273 6.23 15.28 4.46
C SER A 273 5.77 14.20 5.47
N PRO A 274 6.10 12.91 5.26
CA PRO A 274 5.95 11.87 6.27
C PRO A 274 6.48 12.32 7.63
N ILE A 275 5.72 12.03 8.70
CA ILE A 275 6.17 12.29 10.06
C ILE A 275 6.81 11.00 10.57
N PRO A 276 8.11 10.99 10.94
CA PRO A 276 8.73 9.82 11.54
C PRO A 276 8.05 9.45 12.87
N HIS A 277 8.18 8.22 13.32
CA HIS A 277 7.72 7.82 14.64
C HIS A 277 8.30 8.74 15.73
N GLN A 278 7.53 8.96 16.79
CA GLN A 278 7.84 9.95 17.82
C GLN A 278 7.95 9.31 19.19
N LYS A 279 8.85 9.83 20.03
CA LYS A 279 8.87 9.45 21.45
C LYS A 279 7.83 10.28 22.20
N LEU A 280 7.06 9.64 23.07
CA LEU A 280 6.13 10.32 23.97
C LEU A 280 6.83 11.40 24.81
N SER A 281 8.10 11.17 25.16
CA SER A 281 8.94 12.11 25.91
C SER A 281 9.26 13.42 25.16
N PHE A 282 9.11 13.47 23.83
CA PHE A 282 9.23 14.71 23.05
C PHE A 282 8.05 15.66 23.27
N LYS A 283 6.90 15.13 23.74
CA LYS A 283 5.64 15.85 24.05
C LYS A 283 4.94 16.51 22.88
N SER A 284 5.66 17.00 21.88
CA SER A 284 5.08 17.61 20.69
C SER A 284 6.02 17.61 19.49
N VAL A 285 5.45 17.74 18.30
CA VAL A 285 6.16 17.97 17.03
C VAL A 285 5.52 19.13 16.27
N ALA A 286 6.35 19.91 15.57
CA ALA A 286 5.87 20.99 14.70
C ALA A 286 5.37 20.42 13.37
N LEU A 287 4.24 20.92 12.91
CA LEU A 287 3.66 20.58 11.61
C LEU A 287 4.05 21.64 10.59
N ASN A 288 4.46 21.20 9.41
CA ASN A 288 5.09 22.04 8.39
C ASN A 288 4.46 21.87 7.00
N ALA A 289 3.19 21.49 6.94
CA ALA A 289 2.47 21.37 5.67
C ALA A 289 2.33 22.74 5.00
N VAL A 290 2.52 22.77 3.68
CA VAL A 290 2.45 23.97 2.85
C VAL A 290 1.57 23.70 1.64
N ALA A 291 0.62 24.58 1.36
CA ALA A 291 -0.08 24.58 0.09
C ALA A 291 0.74 25.37 -0.95
N ASP A 292 0.87 24.84 -2.17
CA ASP A 292 1.59 25.51 -3.27
C ASP A 292 0.93 26.84 -3.70
N SER A 293 -0.34 27.05 -3.36
CA SER A 293 -1.08 28.30 -3.49
C SER A 293 -0.65 29.39 -2.50
N GLY A 294 0.07 29.02 -1.44
CA GLY A 294 0.39 29.87 -0.29
C GLY A 294 -0.76 30.05 0.71
N LEU A 295 -1.89 29.35 0.53
CA LEU A 295 -3.00 29.39 1.49
C LEU A 295 -2.67 28.64 2.78
N PRO A 296 -3.18 29.10 3.95
CA PRO A 296 -2.98 28.41 5.21
C PRO A 296 -3.57 27.00 5.19
N VAL A 297 -2.79 26.04 5.70
CA VAL A 297 -3.21 24.65 5.88
C VAL A 297 -3.81 24.48 7.27
N SER A 298 -4.95 23.79 7.36
CA SER A 298 -5.57 23.39 8.62
C SER A 298 -5.25 21.93 8.94
N TYR A 299 -5.17 21.61 10.24
CA TYR A 299 -4.92 20.25 10.72
C TYR A 299 -6.07 19.72 11.56
N ALA A 300 -6.37 18.44 11.42
CA ALA A 300 -7.31 17.71 12.26
C ALA A 300 -6.74 16.35 12.68
N ILE A 301 -6.97 15.96 13.93
CA ILE A 301 -6.67 14.59 14.39
C ILE A 301 -7.77 13.68 13.87
N GLN A 302 -7.41 12.73 13.02
CA GLN A 302 -8.31 11.70 12.53
C GLN A 302 -8.46 10.58 13.57
N SER A 303 -7.34 10.15 14.17
CA SER A 303 -7.34 9.16 15.25
C SER A 303 -6.09 9.27 16.12
N GLY A 304 -6.14 8.61 17.29
CA GLY A 304 -5.02 8.56 18.23
C GLY A 304 -5.08 9.57 19.37
N THR A 305 -4.19 9.40 20.35
CA THR A 305 -4.15 10.22 21.57
C THR A 305 -3.26 11.45 21.36
N ALA A 306 -3.74 12.42 20.58
CA ALA A 306 -3.02 13.67 20.30
C ALA A 306 -3.97 14.87 20.19
N SER A 307 -3.41 16.08 20.23
CA SER A 307 -4.15 17.34 20.01
C SER A 307 -3.31 18.31 19.21
N VAL A 308 -3.94 19.16 18.39
CA VAL A 308 -3.24 20.17 17.59
C VAL A 308 -3.63 21.57 18.03
N THR A 309 -2.65 22.44 18.22
CA THR A 309 -2.86 23.87 18.53
C THR A 309 -1.69 24.67 17.99
N ASP A 310 -1.97 25.75 17.26
CA ASP A 310 -0.97 26.67 16.69
C ASP A 310 0.11 25.97 15.85
N GLY A 311 -0.27 24.96 15.05
CA GLY A 311 0.65 24.20 14.20
C GLY A 311 1.57 23.22 14.96
N LEU A 312 1.38 23.06 16.27
CA LEU A 312 2.05 22.04 17.08
C LEU A 312 1.09 20.88 17.36
N LEU A 313 1.56 19.67 17.10
CA LEU A 313 0.90 18.43 17.47
C LEU A 313 1.44 17.95 18.82
N TYR A 314 0.60 17.93 19.84
CA TYR A 314 0.92 17.48 21.19
C TYR A 314 0.51 16.02 21.41
N PHE A 315 1.40 15.24 22.00
CA PHE A 315 1.19 13.83 22.29
C PHE A 315 0.56 13.65 23.68
N GLY A 316 -0.58 12.98 23.74
CA GLY A 316 -1.29 12.68 25.00
C GLY A 316 -1.06 11.25 25.50
N GLY A 317 -0.56 10.35 24.66
CA GLY A 317 -0.30 8.95 24.99
C GLY A 317 0.45 8.22 23.88
N THR A 318 0.79 6.95 24.12
CA THR A 318 1.34 6.05 23.09
C THR A 318 0.25 5.53 22.18
N GLY A 319 0.66 5.00 21.02
CA GLY A 319 -0.22 4.45 19.99
C GLY A 319 -0.06 5.17 18.64
N THR A 320 -0.81 4.70 17.65
CA THR A 320 -0.88 5.35 16.33
C THR A 320 -1.59 6.69 16.44
N VAL A 321 -1.03 7.70 15.78
CA VAL A 321 -1.63 9.02 15.59
C VAL A 321 -1.80 9.25 14.10
N GLU A 322 -3.01 9.62 13.72
CA GLU A 322 -3.37 9.97 12.35
C GLU A 322 -3.80 11.45 12.31
N ILE A 323 -3.14 12.22 11.46
CA ILE A 323 -3.38 13.65 11.31
C ILE A 323 -3.59 14.00 9.84
N VAL A 324 -4.64 14.76 9.57
CA VAL A 324 -5.02 15.21 8.24
C VAL A 324 -4.65 16.69 8.09
N ALA A 325 -3.98 17.01 6.98
CA ALA A 325 -3.75 18.37 6.52
C ALA A 325 -4.73 18.69 5.37
N SER A 326 -5.47 19.78 5.48
CA SER A 326 -6.51 20.17 4.52
C SER A 326 -6.37 21.63 4.08
N GLN A 327 -6.78 21.90 2.85
CA GLN A 327 -6.83 23.24 2.28
C GLN A 327 -8.05 23.38 1.35
N GLU A 328 -9.11 23.99 1.86
CA GLU A 328 -10.40 24.24 1.18
C GLU A 328 -10.38 25.09 -0.11
N GLY A 329 -9.27 25.70 -0.48
CA GLY A 329 -9.23 26.69 -1.56
C GLY A 329 -9.79 28.06 -1.19
N ASN A 330 -10.10 28.84 -2.23
CA ASN A 330 -10.76 30.14 -2.17
C ASN A 330 -11.36 30.48 -3.56
N ALA A 331 -11.64 31.77 -3.83
CA ALA A 331 -12.19 32.19 -5.13
C ALA A 331 -11.23 31.99 -6.33
N THR A 332 -9.93 31.78 -6.09
CA THR A 332 -8.89 31.62 -7.11
C THR A 332 -8.41 30.17 -7.21
N TYR A 333 -8.22 29.49 -6.08
CA TYR A 333 -7.74 28.12 -6.01
C TYR A 333 -8.85 27.18 -5.58
N ALA A 334 -8.99 26.04 -6.24
CA ALA A 334 -9.90 24.98 -5.85
C ALA A 334 -9.37 24.26 -4.59
N SER A 335 -10.23 23.59 -3.83
CA SER A 335 -9.79 22.76 -2.68
C SER A 335 -8.72 21.74 -3.09
N ALA A 336 -7.72 21.54 -2.24
CA ALA A 336 -6.67 20.55 -2.41
C ALA A 336 -7.10 19.20 -1.86
N SER A 337 -6.65 18.11 -2.48
CA SER A 337 -6.75 16.80 -1.84
C SER A 337 -6.04 16.83 -0.49
N SER A 338 -6.73 16.35 0.55
CA SER A 338 -6.18 16.33 1.89
C SER A 338 -5.02 15.34 1.98
N VAL A 339 -4.04 15.63 2.84
CA VAL A 339 -2.87 14.77 3.03
C VAL A 339 -2.90 14.19 4.45
N LEU A 340 -3.07 12.88 4.53
CA LEU A 340 -3.02 12.12 5.77
C LEU A 340 -1.59 11.72 6.12
N ARG A 341 -1.25 11.84 7.40
CA ARG A 341 -0.01 11.30 7.98
C ARG A 341 -0.33 10.41 9.16
N SER A 342 0.24 9.21 9.13
CA SER A 342 0.14 8.22 10.20
C SER A 342 1.52 7.91 10.72
N PHE A 343 1.68 7.90 12.04
CA PHE A 343 2.92 7.55 12.71
C PHE A 343 2.62 7.05 14.13
N ILE A 344 3.56 6.32 14.73
CA ILE A 344 3.42 5.80 16.09
C ILE A 344 4.12 6.74 17.08
N VAL A 345 3.42 7.01 18.18
CA VAL A 345 3.99 7.57 19.41
C VAL A 345 4.29 6.41 20.36
N ALA A 346 5.54 6.27 20.81
CA ALA A 346 5.95 5.17 21.69
C ALA A 346 6.88 5.67 22.83
N GLU A 347 7.21 4.81 23.78
CA GLU A 347 8.20 5.14 24.81
C GLU A 347 9.61 5.21 24.20
N GLU A 348 9.92 4.25 23.33
CA GLU A 348 11.19 4.16 22.61
C GLU A 348 10.98 3.99 21.10
N ILE A 349 11.98 4.42 20.33
CA ILE A 349 12.09 4.20 18.88
C ILE A 349 13.30 3.31 18.67
N GLN A 350 13.22 2.43 17.67
CA GLN A 350 14.29 1.51 17.31
C GLN A 350 14.68 1.63 15.84
N HIS A 351 15.82 1.04 15.50
CA HIS A 351 16.33 0.95 14.14
C HIS A 351 16.69 -0.50 13.81
N ILE A 352 16.60 -0.86 12.52
CA ILE A 352 17.13 -2.11 12.00
C ILE A 352 18.55 -1.89 11.48
N PHE A 353 19.40 -2.88 11.73
CA PHE A 353 20.73 -3.00 11.14
C PHE A 353 20.76 -4.31 10.37
N VAL A 354 21.13 -4.24 9.09
CA VAL A 354 21.38 -5.41 8.24
C VAL A 354 22.82 -5.35 7.77
N GLU A 355 23.51 -6.48 7.83
CA GLU A 355 24.85 -6.61 7.28
C GLU A 355 24.81 -6.48 5.76
N PRO A 356 25.71 -5.67 5.15
CA PRO A 356 25.77 -5.56 3.70
C PRO A 356 26.00 -6.92 3.03
N ILE A 357 25.18 -7.22 2.03
CA ILE A 357 25.30 -8.43 1.21
C ILE A 357 25.91 -8.01 -0.13
N PRO A 358 27.06 -8.57 -0.54
CA PRO A 358 27.57 -8.35 -1.88
C PRO A 358 26.71 -9.10 -2.90
N ASN A 359 26.90 -8.82 -4.20
CA ASN A 359 26.36 -9.68 -5.25
C ASN A 359 26.68 -11.15 -4.98
N GLN A 360 25.78 -12.03 -5.38
CA GLN A 360 25.84 -13.46 -5.10
C GLN A 360 25.88 -14.26 -6.40
N PHE A 361 26.39 -15.48 -6.35
CA PHE A 361 26.39 -16.34 -7.53
C PHE A 361 25.11 -17.17 -7.59
N ARG A 362 24.50 -17.31 -8.77
CA ARG A 362 23.45 -18.32 -8.95
C ARG A 362 23.98 -19.72 -8.61
N ASN A 363 23.14 -20.59 -8.10
CA ASN A 363 23.54 -21.91 -7.56
C ASN A 363 24.62 -21.84 -6.47
N GLY A 364 24.78 -20.68 -5.80
CA GLY A 364 25.72 -20.51 -4.69
C GLY A 364 25.30 -21.23 -3.39
N GLY A 365 24.14 -21.88 -3.38
CA GLY A 365 23.54 -22.50 -2.19
C GLY A 365 22.81 -21.46 -1.34
N THR A 366 22.89 -21.64 -0.01
CA THR A 366 22.25 -20.73 0.95
C THR A 366 23.24 -19.76 1.59
N VAL A 367 22.79 -18.53 1.80
CA VAL A 367 23.54 -17.45 2.45
C VAL A 367 22.79 -17.02 3.71
N GLN A 368 23.49 -16.93 4.84
CA GLN A 368 22.94 -16.33 6.04
C GLN A 368 22.95 -14.81 5.91
N VAL A 369 21.77 -14.19 5.95
CA VAL A 369 21.62 -12.76 6.12
C VAL A 369 21.57 -12.48 7.62
N ASN A 370 22.30 -11.47 8.07
CA ASN A 370 22.34 -11.08 9.48
C ASN A 370 21.64 -9.74 9.65
N ALA A 371 20.48 -9.76 10.30
CA ALA A 371 19.68 -8.58 10.58
C ALA A 371 19.32 -8.50 12.07
N TYR A 372 19.43 -7.31 12.66
CA TYR A 372 19.27 -7.07 14.08
C TYR A 372 18.51 -5.77 14.33
N SER A 373 17.70 -5.69 15.39
CA SER A 373 17.09 -4.44 15.83
C SER A 373 17.84 -3.86 17.03
N SER A 374 17.86 -2.53 17.16
CA SER A 374 18.47 -1.85 18.30
C SER A 374 17.77 -2.14 19.64
N SER A 375 16.55 -2.66 19.60
CA SER A 375 15.77 -3.07 20.78
C SER A 375 15.98 -4.54 21.17
N GLY A 376 16.61 -5.34 20.29
CA GLY A 376 16.75 -6.79 20.46
C GLY A 376 15.51 -7.59 20.05
N LEU A 377 14.45 -6.95 19.53
CA LEU A 377 13.31 -7.64 18.93
C LEU A 377 13.72 -8.36 17.63
N PRO A 378 13.15 -9.55 17.32
CA PRO A 378 13.50 -10.31 16.12
C PRO A 378 13.18 -9.53 14.84
N VAL A 379 14.16 -9.35 13.95
CA VAL A 379 13.92 -8.78 12.62
C VAL A 379 13.35 -9.88 11.72
N LYS A 380 12.44 -9.51 10.82
CA LYS A 380 11.91 -10.38 9.77
C LYS A 380 12.48 -9.96 8.42
N LEU A 381 12.68 -10.92 7.52
CA LEU A 381 13.16 -10.67 6.15
C LEU A 381 12.23 -11.27 5.11
N GLN A 382 12.05 -10.55 4.00
CA GLN A 382 11.37 -11.06 2.81
C GLN A 382 12.11 -10.66 1.53
N VAL A 383 11.92 -11.42 0.46
CA VAL A 383 12.31 -10.98 -0.88
C VAL A 383 11.19 -10.07 -1.38
N GLN A 384 11.48 -8.77 -1.49
CA GLN A 384 10.52 -7.79 -2.02
C GLN A 384 10.46 -7.84 -3.55
N HIS A 385 11.63 -8.00 -4.18
CA HIS A 385 11.78 -8.13 -5.62
C HIS A 385 12.96 -9.05 -5.89
N GLY A 386 12.83 -9.95 -6.85
CA GLY A 386 13.89 -10.86 -7.24
C GLY A 386 13.42 -11.91 -8.25
N PRO A 387 14.32 -12.75 -8.74
CA PRO A 387 13.93 -13.96 -9.49
C PRO A 387 13.06 -14.88 -8.64
N ASP A 388 12.11 -15.59 -9.25
CA ASP A 388 11.16 -16.49 -8.55
C ASP A 388 11.88 -17.59 -7.74
N SER A 389 13.10 -17.94 -8.15
CA SER A 389 13.92 -18.95 -7.48
C SER A 389 14.67 -18.43 -6.24
N ALA A 390 14.70 -17.12 -5.98
CA ALA A 390 15.33 -16.54 -4.80
C ALA A 390 14.32 -16.47 -3.64
N LEU A 391 14.64 -17.16 -2.54
CA LEU A 391 13.74 -17.27 -1.39
C LEU A 391 14.51 -16.99 -0.10
N ILE A 392 13.89 -16.30 0.87
CA ILE A 392 14.49 -16.08 2.18
C ILE A 392 13.57 -16.61 3.28
N GLY A 393 14.14 -17.35 4.24
CA GLY A 393 13.42 -17.73 5.44
C GLY A 393 13.20 -16.51 6.34
N GLU A 394 11.95 -16.16 6.61
CA GLU A 394 11.57 -14.93 7.33
C GLU A 394 12.23 -14.79 8.71
N ASP A 395 12.26 -15.87 9.49
CA ASP A 395 12.85 -15.90 10.83
C ASP A 395 14.28 -16.49 10.86
N SER A 396 14.60 -17.37 9.91
CA SER A 396 15.93 -18.00 9.85
C SER A 396 16.97 -17.11 9.18
N HIS A 397 16.52 -16.15 8.37
CA HIS A 397 17.32 -15.28 7.53
C HIS A 397 18.25 -16.03 6.57
N LEU A 398 17.90 -17.28 6.23
CA LEU A 398 18.62 -18.07 5.24
C LEU A 398 18.06 -17.77 3.85
N LEU A 399 18.87 -17.11 3.04
CA LEU A 399 18.60 -16.79 1.63
C LEU A 399 19.06 -17.96 0.75
N ASP A 400 18.14 -18.58 0.01
CA ASP A 400 18.45 -19.45 -1.12
C ASP A 400 18.65 -18.61 -2.38
N LEU A 401 19.80 -18.76 -3.02
CA LEU A 401 20.19 -18.01 -4.21
C LEU A 401 19.56 -18.56 -5.50
N GLY A 402 18.89 -19.71 -5.45
CA GLY A 402 18.19 -20.25 -6.61
C GLY A 402 19.08 -20.49 -7.83
N THR A 403 18.45 -20.54 -9.00
CA THR A 403 19.09 -20.93 -10.28
C THR A 403 19.19 -19.78 -11.27
N GLU A 404 18.53 -18.65 -10.99
CA GLU A 404 18.36 -17.55 -11.92
C GLU A 404 19.20 -16.34 -11.52
N THR A 405 19.60 -15.55 -12.51
CA THR A 405 20.28 -14.28 -12.29
C THR A 405 19.27 -13.14 -12.28
N GLY A 406 19.53 -12.09 -11.51
CA GLY A 406 18.69 -10.89 -11.49
C GLY A 406 19.00 -9.99 -10.30
N ALA A 407 18.47 -8.77 -10.35
CA ALA A 407 18.46 -7.88 -9.20
C ALA A 407 17.56 -8.47 -8.11
N VAL A 408 18.00 -8.35 -6.85
CA VAL A 408 17.26 -8.77 -5.66
C VAL A 408 17.21 -7.61 -4.69
N THR A 409 16.02 -7.33 -4.19
CA THR A 409 15.76 -6.41 -3.09
C THR A 409 15.21 -7.23 -1.93
N LEU A 410 15.97 -7.34 -0.85
CA LEU A 410 15.45 -7.83 0.43
C LEU A 410 14.82 -6.69 1.20
N HIS A 411 13.74 -7.00 1.91
CA HIS A 411 13.06 -6.09 2.81
C HIS A 411 13.17 -6.63 4.24
N ALA A 412 13.79 -5.83 5.12
CA ALA A 412 13.94 -6.11 6.54
C ALA A 412 13.02 -5.21 7.36
N PHE A 413 12.17 -5.82 8.18
CA PHE A 413 11.17 -5.09 8.97
C PHE A 413 11.10 -5.60 10.41
N GLN A 414 10.66 -4.70 11.30
CA GLN A 414 10.49 -5.01 12.71
C GLN A 414 9.38 -4.15 13.33
N GLN A 415 8.30 -4.80 13.75
CA GLN A 415 7.03 -4.18 14.14
C GLN A 415 7.02 -3.55 15.55
N GLY A 416 8.09 -3.67 16.32
CA GLY A 416 8.12 -3.16 17.68
C GLY A 416 7.26 -3.98 18.65
N ASN A 417 6.83 -3.33 19.71
CA ASN A 417 5.94 -3.89 20.74
C ASN A 417 5.16 -2.77 21.43
N ALA A 418 4.52 -3.07 22.57
CA ALA A 418 3.71 -2.09 23.31
C ALA A 418 4.47 -0.81 23.75
N SER A 419 5.79 -0.90 23.93
CA SER A 419 6.64 0.22 24.40
C SER A 419 7.57 0.77 23.32
N VAL A 420 7.88 -0.02 22.29
CA VAL A 420 8.84 0.34 21.23
C VAL A 420 8.10 0.45 19.90
N ALA A 421 8.20 1.59 19.23
CA ALA A 421 7.64 1.77 17.88
C ALA A 421 8.27 0.75 16.89
N PRO A 422 7.60 0.43 15.77
CA PRO A 422 8.25 -0.22 14.64
C PRO A 422 9.54 0.50 14.25
N ALA A 423 10.49 -0.25 13.69
CA ALA A 423 11.64 0.37 13.02
C ALA A 423 11.22 0.87 11.64
N GLU A 424 11.93 1.85 11.11
CA GLU A 424 11.91 2.10 9.67
C GLU A 424 12.44 0.87 8.94
N ASP A 425 11.72 0.47 7.89
CA ASP A 425 12.07 -0.67 7.05
C ASP A 425 13.40 -0.42 6.32
N VAL A 426 14.20 -1.48 6.20
CA VAL A 426 15.50 -1.43 5.55
C VAL A 426 15.47 -2.32 4.31
N PHE A 427 15.79 -1.73 3.17
CA PHE A 427 15.90 -2.44 1.89
C PHE A 427 17.37 -2.69 1.56
N ILE A 428 17.67 -3.90 1.09
CA ILE A 428 19.01 -4.35 0.74
C ILE A 428 19.00 -4.82 -0.71
N ASP A 429 19.70 -4.08 -1.56
CA ASP A 429 19.83 -4.40 -2.98
C ASP A 429 21.15 -5.10 -3.27
N PHE A 430 21.08 -6.18 -4.04
CA PHE A 430 22.22 -6.86 -4.64
C PHE A 430 21.79 -7.59 -5.91
N GLU A 431 22.72 -8.18 -6.65
CA GLU A 431 22.40 -9.02 -7.80
C GLU A 431 22.83 -10.46 -7.58
N ILE A 432 22.01 -11.40 -8.06
CA ILE A 432 22.42 -12.78 -8.32
C ILE A 432 22.97 -12.83 -9.75
N VAL A 433 24.22 -13.23 -9.89
CA VAL A 433 24.96 -13.12 -11.16
C VAL A 433 25.64 -14.44 -11.55
N GLU A 434 26.05 -14.51 -12.81
CA GLU A 434 26.97 -15.54 -13.28
C GLU A 434 28.37 -15.31 -12.71
N ALA A 435 29.13 -16.40 -12.52
CA ALA A 435 30.53 -16.30 -12.09
C ALA A 435 31.42 -15.47 -13.04
N SER A 436 31.04 -15.37 -14.32
CA SER A 436 31.74 -14.58 -15.33
C SER A 436 31.19 -13.16 -15.52
N ALA A 437 30.20 -12.74 -14.73
CA ALA A 437 29.64 -11.40 -14.84
C ALA A 437 30.67 -10.33 -14.41
N ALA A 438 30.66 -9.17 -15.05
CA ALA A 438 31.61 -8.09 -14.76
C ALA A 438 31.45 -7.51 -13.33
N ASN A 439 30.28 -7.68 -12.73
CA ASN A 439 29.94 -7.29 -11.36
C ASN A 439 29.89 -8.49 -10.39
N ALA A 440 30.49 -9.62 -10.77
CA ALA A 440 30.70 -10.75 -9.88
C ALA A 440 31.49 -10.34 -8.63
N PRO A 441 31.09 -10.78 -7.42
CA PRO A 441 31.90 -10.57 -6.23
C PRO A 441 33.24 -11.30 -6.40
N ILE A 442 34.35 -10.62 -6.09
CA ILE A 442 35.67 -11.25 -6.01
C ILE A 442 36.11 -11.38 -4.54
N PRO A 443 36.82 -12.45 -4.16
CA PRO A 443 37.40 -12.56 -2.82
C PRO A 443 38.29 -11.37 -2.48
N LEU A 444 38.29 -10.94 -1.22
CA LEU A 444 39.14 -9.84 -0.76
C LEU A 444 40.62 -10.05 -1.15
N SER A 445 41.14 -11.27 -1.09
CA SER A 445 42.51 -11.57 -1.50
C SER A 445 42.78 -11.30 -2.97
N GLU A 446 41.81 -11.52 -3.84
CA GLU A 446 41.92 -11.25 -5.28
C GLU A 446 41.80 -9.75 -5.55
N TRP A 447 40.82 -9.09 -4.93
CA TRP A 447 40.69 -7.63 -4.99
C TRP A 447 41.96 -6.90 -4.52
N LEU A 448 42.57 -7.37 -3.43
CA LEU A 448 43.82 -6.82 -2.90
C LEU A 448 44.97 -6.94 -3.92
N VAL A 449 45.08 -8.09 -4.60
CA VAL A 449 46.08 -8.32 -5.65
C VAL A 449 45.84 -7.38 -6.83
N ASP A 450 44.60 -7.30 -7.32
CA ASP A 450 44.23 -6.46 -8.46
C ASP A 450 44.50 -4.97 -8.21
N ASN A 451 44.36 -4.54 -6.96
CA ASN A 451 44.59 -3.15 -6.55
C ASN A 451 46.00 -2.91 -6.00
N SER A 452 46.90 -3.91 -6.06
CA SER A 452 48.27 -3.83 -5.51
C SER A 452 48.32 -3.42 -4.04
N VAL A 453 47.31 -3.81 -3.27
CA VAL A 453 47.21 -3.57 -1.82
C VAL A 453 47.70 -4.83 -1.09
N PRO A 454 48.72 -4.75 -0.23
CA PRO A 454 49.18 -5.90 0.53
C PRO A 454 48.10 -6.33 1.55
N ALA A 455 47.98 -7.65 1.77
CA ALA A 455 47.06 -8.18 2.75
C ALA A 455 47.37 -7.66 4.16
N PRO A 456 46.35 -7.31 4.97
CA PRO A 456 46.59 -6.84 6.32
C PRO A 456 47.19 -7.96 7.18
N SER A 457 48.12 -7.62 8.07
CA SER A 457 48.49 -8.55 9.13
C SER A 457 47.43 -8.49 10.23
N ALA A 458 46.91 -9.65 10.63
CA ALA A 458 45.90 -9.79 11.67
C ALA A 458 46.48 -10.50 12.90
N VAL A 459 46.25 -9.95 14.10
CA VAL A 459 46.69 -10.53 15.37
C VAL A 459 45.52 -10.55 16.36
N GLN A 460 45.16 -11.73 16.88
CA GLN A 460 44.21 -11.82 17.98
C GLN A 460 44.83 -11.27 19.27
N THR A 461 44.07 -10.47 19.99
CA THR A 461 44.49 -9.85 21.26
C THR A 461 43.26 -9.54 22.12
N ASN A 462 43.45 -8.88 23.26
CA ASN A 462 42.36 -8.27 24.02
C ASN A 462 42.41 -6.74 23.92
N ASP A 463 41.24 -6.10 23.96
CA ASP A 463 41.13 -4.64 24.04
C ASP A 463 41.50 -4.10 25.43
N VAL A 464 41.52 -2.78 25.58
CA VAL A 464 41.88 -2.09 26.84
C VAL A 464 40.97 -2.45 28.02
N TYR A 465 39.83 -3.12 27.76
CA TYR A 465 38.87 -3.59 28.77
C TYR A 465 38.93 -5.11 28.98
N GLY A 466 39.89 -5.81 28.36
CA GLY A 466 40.11 -7.25 28.51
C GLY A 466 39.18 -8.13 27.66
N ARG A 467 38.46 -7.57 26.69
CA ARG A 467 37.57 -8.32 25.78
C ARG A 467 38.36 -8.83 24.58
N PRO A 468 38.04 -10.01 24.00
CA PRO A 468 38.74 -10.47 22.81
C PRO A 468 38.58 -9.47 21.65
N SER A 469 39.63 -9.32 20.85
CA SER A 469 39.74 -8.36 19.75
C SER A 469 40.72 -8.85 18.68
N MET A 470 40.67 -8.23 17.52
CA MET A 470 41.61 -8.44 16.42
C MET A 470 42.26 -7.11 16.06
N VAL A 471 43.58 -7.09 16.01
CA VAL A 471 44.33 -5.94 15.49
C VAL A 471 44.64 -6.20 14.01
N LEU A 472 44.22 -5.28 13.16
CA LEU A 472 44.52 -5.25 11.73
C LEU A 472 45.53 -4.15 11.45
N GLU A 473 46.59 -4.49 10.71
CA GLU A 473 47.61 -3.53 10.28
C GLU A 473 47.69 -3.54 8.75
N PHE A 474 47.49 -2.36 8.16
CA PHE A 474 47.51 -2.13 6.72
C PHE A 474 48.71 -1.25 6.36
N SER A 475 49.42 -1.63 5.30
CA SER A 475 50.40 -0.76 4.63
C SER A 475 49.88 -0.41 3.26
N LEU A 476 49.51 0.85 3.05
CA LEU A 476 48.78 1.30 1.87
C LEU A 476 49.64 2.28 1.09
N ASP A 477 49.85 2.03 -0.21
CA ASP A 477 50.47 3.01 -1.11
C ASP A 477 49.38 3.95 -1.67
N ARG A 478 49.44 5.22 -1.30
CA ARG A 478 48.50 6.26 -1.70
C ARG A 478 48.63 6.67 -3.18
N THR A 479 49.62 6.17 -3.92
CA THR A 479 49.70 6.33 -5.38
C THR A 479 48.86 5.31 -6.14
N ALA A 480 48.52 4.19 -5.52
CA ALA A 480 47.54 3.23 -6.01
C ALA A 480 46.12 3.76 -5.73
N ALA A 481 45.74 4.86 -6.39
CA ALA A 481 44.38 5.41 -6.54
C ALA A 481 43.33 5.25 -5.41
N ALA A 482 43.71 5.23 -4.12
CA ALA A 482 42.78 5.09 -3.01
C ALA A 482 42.88 6.29 -2.05
N HIS A 483 41.78 7.03 -1.90
CA HIS A 483 41.61 7.90 -0.73
C HIS A 483 41.07 7.04 0.43
N PHE A 484 41.63 7.22 1.62
CA PHE A 484 41.22 6.49 2.81
C PHE A 484 40.15 7.28 3.55
N ARG A 485 38.97 6.69 3.74
CA ARG A 485 38.00 7.20 4.71
C ARG A 485 37.56 6.05 5.60
N ILE A 486 37.98 6.10 6.86
CA ILE A 486 37.31 5.35 7.91
C ILE A 486 36.01 6.11 8.17
N ILE A 487 34.92 5.65 7.57
CA ILE A 487 33.60 6.15 7.92
C ILE A 487 33.21 5.42 9.20
N GLN A 488 33.45 6.08 10.34
CA GLN A 488 32.63 5.81 11.51
C GLN A 488 31.19 6.12 11.08
N SER A 489 30.24 5.25 11.40
CA SER A 489 28.83 5.64 11.38
C SER A 489 28.68 6.79 12.37
N THR A 490 28.72 8.03 11.89
CA THR A 490 28.62 9.23 12.73
C THR A 490 27.16 9.56 13.09
N ASP A 491 26.24 8.60 12.97
CA ASP A 491 24.85 8.76 13.44
C ASP A 491 24.45 7.84 14.60
N LEU A 492 25.42 7.19 15.25
CA LEU A 492 25.13 6.27 16.36
C LEU A 492 25.50 6.88 17.72
N VAL A 493 24.78 7.93 18.12
CA VAL A 493 24.95 8.61 19.43
C VAL A 493 24.57 7.71 20.62
N SER A 494 24.18 6.45 20.41
CA SER A 494 23.88 5.50 21.49
C SER A 494 24.63 4.15 21.45
N TRP A 495 25.64 3.97 20.59
CA TRP A 495 26.44 2.73 20.59
C TRP A 495 27.67 2.85 21.49
N ALA A 496 27.46 2.67 22.80
CA ALA A 496 28.53 2.20 23.64
C ALA A 496 28.74 0.69 23.39
N ASN A 497 29.87 0.38 22.72
CA ASN A 497 30.59 -0.91 22.68
C ASN A 497 30.65 -1.65 21.34
N ALA A 498 31.28 -1.02 20.35
CA ALA A 498 32.33 -1.64 19.52
C ALA A 498 32.85 -0.64 18.49
N VAL A 499 33.54 0.41 18.92
CA VAL A 499 34.21 1.34 17.99
C VAL A 499 35.58 0.74 17.64
N PRO A 500 35.94 0.61 16.34
CA PRO A 500 37.33 0.38 15.94
C PRO A 500 38.23 1.43 16.56
N GLU A 501 39.18 1.03 17.39
CA GLU A 501 40.16 1.96 17.92
C GLU A 501 41.31 2.08 16.92
N ILE A 502 41.59 3.30 16.44
CA ILE A 502 42.80 3.56 15.64
C ILE A 502 43.97 3.57 16.63
N LEU A 503 44.74 2.48 16.65
CA LEU A 503 45.90 2.33 17.51
C LEU A 503 47.09 3.14 17.01
N ASP A 504 47.24 3.26 15.69
CA ASP A 504 48.35 3.98 15.07
C ASP A 504 48.01 4.42 13.65
N GLN A 505 48.52 5.60 13.26
CA GLN A 505 48.37 6.17 11.92
C GLN A 505 49.64 6.91 11.51
N ILE A 506 50.49 6.27 10.71
CA ILE A 506 51.79 6.82 10.29
C ILE A 506 51.78 7.11 8.79
N HIS A 507 52.11 8.34 8.44
CA HIS A 507 52.29 8.78 7.06
C HIS A 507 53.77 8.80 6.70
N ILE A 508 54.19 8.07 5.68
CA ILE A 508 55.59 8.03 5.21
C ILE A 508 55.60 8.25 3.69
N GLY A 509 55.90 9.47 3.25
CA GLY A 509 55.80 9.84 1.83
C GLY A 509 54.40 9.56 1.29
N ASN A 510 54.32 8.72 0.25
CA ASN A 510 53.04 8.26 -0.31
C ASN A 510 52.45 7.05 0.42
N GLY A 511 53.05 6.54 1.50
CA GLY A 511 52.49 5.43 2.28
C GLY A 511 51.59 5.88 3.44
N LEU A 512 50.57 5.07 3.76
CA LEU A 512 49.80 5.11 5.01
C LEU A 512 49.92 3.75 5.70
N ASN A 513 50.49 3.74 6.91
CA ASN A 513 50.35 2.60 7.83
C ASN A 513 49.21 2.88 8.79
N LEU A 514 48.21 2.00 8.81
CA LEU A 514 47.03 2.12 9.65
C LEU A 514 46.91 0.86 10.52
N LYS A 515 46.79 1.07 11.84
CA LYS A 515 46.59 -0.01 12.80
C LYS A 515 45.25 0.17 13.51
N LEU A 516 44.35 -0.81 13.36
CA LEU A 516 42.99 -0.79 13.90
C LEU A 516 42.82 -1.93 14.90
N GLN A 517 42.22 -1.67 16.05
CA GLN A 517 41.76 -2.70 16.98
C GLN A 517 40.25 -2.84 16.92
N LEU A 518 39.81 -4.05 16.58
CA LEU A 518 38.43 -4.42 16.37
C LEU A 518 37.97 -5.33 17.51
N PRO A 519 37.02 -4.95 18.37
CA PRO A 519 36.49 -5.87 19.38
C PRO A 519 35.80 -7.06 18.71
N CYS A 520 36.17 -8.27 19.11
CA CYS A 520 35.55 -9.51 18.65
C CYS A 520 34.97 -10.24 19.85
N LYS A 521 33.65 -10.20 20.05
CA LYS A 521 33.03 -11.29 20.81
C LYS A 521 33.01 -12.53 19.93
N SER A 522 32.87 -13.71 20.52
CA SER A 522 32.79 -15.02 19.84
C SER A 522 31.56 -15.19 18.91
N THR A 523 30.92 -14.10 18.54
CA THR A 523 29.84 -13.97 17.56
C THR A 523 30.23 -12.80 16.66
N ASN A 524 30.39 -13.08 15.38
CA ASN A 524 30.94 -12.21 14.34
C ASN A 524 30.52 -10.73 14.50
N ALA A 525 31.49 -9.84 14.69
CA ALA A 525 31.30 -8.40 14.60
C ALA A 525 31.94 -7.92 13.29
N PHE A 526 31.17 -7.25 12.44
CA PHE A 526 31.62 -6.76 11.15
C PHE A 526 31.92 -5.26 11.20
N PHE A 527 33.00 -4.87 10.55
CA PHE A 527 33.44 -3.49 10.42
C PHE A 527 33.58 -3.19 8.93
N ARG A 528 32.96 -2.11 8.45
CA ARG A 528 33.13 -1.68 7.06
C ARG A 528 34.36 -0.79 6.96
N LEU A 529 35.42 -1.33 6.38
CA LEU A 529 36.51 -0.52 5.83
C LEU A 529 36.17 -0.25 4.37
N GLN A 530 35.75 0.98 4.04
CA GLN A 530 35.45 1.33 2.65
C GLN A 530 36.72 1.87 1.98
N LEU A 531 37.15 1.16 0.95
CA LEU A 531 38.25 1.53 0.06
C LEU A 531 37.60 2.00 -1.25
N GLU A 532 37.59 3.31 -1.52
CA GLU A 532 37.05 3.83 -2.79
C GLU A 532 38.18 4.10 -3.78
N ALA A 533 38.13 3.39 -4.91
CA ALA A 533 38.88 3.71 -6.13
C ALA A 533 38.00 4.58 -7.05
N ARG A 534 38.63 5.36 -7.94
CA ARG A 534 37.91 5.98 -9.07
C ARG A 534 37.71 5.01 -10.21
#